data_AF-A0A353B6S6-F1
#
_entry.id   AF-A0A353B6S6-F1
#
_cell.length_a   1.000
_cell.length_b   1.000
_cell.length_c   1.000
_cell.angle_alpha   90.00
_cell.angle_beta   90.00
_cell.angle_gamma   90.00
#
_symmetry.space_group_name_H-M   'P 1'
#
loop_
_entity.id
_entity.type
_entity.pdbx_description
1 polymer ?
#
loop_
_entity_poly.entity_id
_entity_poly.type
_entity_poly.pdbx_seq_one_letter_code
_entity_poly.pdbx_strand_id
1 'polypeptide(L)'
;MDEEQIAREALSRLSANLLNSGFTFAELAGKSGVDYQELYRLLRRWGAYKPRRSHQGISREQERQIVRLLLDTNMSRRAIAREVGVSKGSVDIRSRRLRRRAESEATEEVAFARKPHRCPVHGDVAYTPCPICQAKKRSNRES
;
A
#
# COMPACT_ATOMS: atom_id res chain seq x y z
N MET A 1 5.67 -18.01 -33.72
CA MET A 1 5.61 -16.94 -32.70
C MET A 1 4.16 -16.73 -32.37
N ASP A 2 3.83 -16.65 -31.09
CA ASP A 2 2.45 -16.46 -30.64
C ASP A 2 1.98 -15.03 -30.95
N GLU A 3 0.70 -14.84 -31.29
CA GLU A 3 0.15 -13.51 -31.61
C GLU A 3 0.34 -12.53 -30.45
N GLU A 4 0.27 -13.04 -29.22
CA GLU A 4 0.53 -12.29 -27.99
C GLU A 4 1.97 -11.77 -27.92
N GLN A 5 2.94 -12.52 -28.46
CA GLN A 5 4.35 -12.18 -28.45
C GLN A 5 4.67 -11.07 -29.45
N ILE A 6 4.01 -11.08 -30.61
CA ILE A 6 4.10 -10.03 -31.64
C ILE A 6 3.46 -8.74 -31.13
N ALA A 7 2.27 -8.83 -30.51
CA ALA A 7 1.59 -7.68 -29.90
C ALA A 7 2.43 -7.05 -28.78
N ARG A 8 3.09 -7.88 -27.96
CA ARG A 8 4.00 -7.42 -26.90
C ARG A 8 5.21 -6.66 -27.43
N GLU A 9 5.88 -7.17 -28.45
CA GLU A 9 7.03 -6.47 -29.06
C GLU A 9 6.61 -5.17 -29.74
N ALA A 10 5.47 -5.18 -30.44
CA ALA A 10 4.93 -4.00 -31.09
C ALA A 10 4.59 -2.91 -30.07
N LEU A 11 3.88 -3.25 -28.97
CA LEU A 11 3.50 -2.28 -27.95
C LEU A 11 4.72 -1.76 -27.17
N SER A 12 5.71 -2.63 -26.89
CA SER A 12 6.96 -2.25 -26.24
C SER A 12 7.77 -1.26 -27.09
N ARG A 13 7.89 -1.51 -28.40
CA ARG A 13 8.57 -0.59 -29.33
C ARG A 13 7.81 0.73 -29.48
N LEU A 14 6.48 0.68 -29.62
CA LEU A 14 5.64 1.88 -29.73
C LEU A 14 5.73 2.75 -28.48
N SER A 15 5.60 2.15 -27.29
CA SER A 15 5.67 2.89 -26.03
C SER A 15 7.06 3.45 -25.75
N ALA A 16 8.14 2.73 -26.08
CA ALA A 16 9.51 3.26 -25.97
C ALA A 16 9.73 4.47 -26.91
N ASN A 17 9.28 4.37 -28.16
CA ASN A 17 9.38 5.47 -29.13
C ASN A 17 8.52 6.67 -28.74
N LEU A 18 7.31 6.44 -28.24
CA LEU A 18 6.38 7.49 -27.81
C LEU A 18 6.84 8.20 -26.53
N LEU A 19 7.40 7.46 -25.58
CA LEU A 19 8.01 8.06 -24.39
C LEU A 19 9.26 8.88 -24.74
N ASN A 20 10.05 8.45 -25.71
CA ASN A 20 11.21 9.21 -26.20
C ASN A 20 10.82 10.46 -27.01
N SER A 21 9.63 10.48 -27.60
CA SER A 21 9.09 11.65 -28.33
C SER A 21 8.32 12.63 -27.44
N GLY A 22 8.36 12.44 -26.12
CA GLY A 22 7.84 13.40 -25.15
C GLY A 22 6.36 13.25 -24.82
N PHE A 23 5.68 12.21 -25.31
CA PHE A 23 4.29 11.95 -24.93
C PHE A 23 4.20 11.56 -23.46
N THR A 24 3.22 12.15 -22.77
CA THR A 24 2.84 11.75 -21.43
C THR A 24 2.06 10.44 -21.45
N PHE A 25 2.01 9.74 -20.32
CA PHE A 25 1.21 8.52 -20.18
C PHE A 25 -0.28 8.74 -20.48
N ALA A 26 -0.81 9.91 -20.13
CA ALA A 26 -2.20 10.26 -20.38
C ALA A 26 -2.49 10.39 -21.87
N GLU A 27 -1.61 11.03 -22.62
CA GLU A 27 -1.74 11.15 -24.08
C GLU A 27 -1.57 9.81 -24.79
N LEU A 28 -0.66 8.98 -24.30
CA LEU A 28 -0.48 7.60 -24.74
C LEU A 28 -1.74 6.76 -24.50
N ALA A 29 -2.35 6.85 -23.32
CA ALA A 29 -3.60 6.16 -23.01
C ALA A 29 -4.73 6.64 -23.94
N GLY A 30 -4.88 7.95 -24.11
CA GLY A 30 -5.88 8.53 -25.01
C GLY A 30 -5.71 8.11 -26.47
N LYS A 31 -4.46 8.04 -26.98
CA LYS A 31 -4.17 7.63 -28.36
C LYS A 31 -4.31 6.13 -28.60
N SER A 32 -4.00 5.31 -27.60
CA SER A 32 -4.08 3.85 -27.71
C SER A 32 -5.49 3.30 -27.46
N GLY A 33 -6.39 4.10 -26.91
CA GLY A 33 -7.72 3.64 -26.46
C GLY A 33 -7.66 2.70 -25.27
N VAL A 34 -6.48 2.55 -24.64
CA VAL A 34 -6.26 1.72 -23.47
C VAL A 34 -6.42 2.57 -22.22
N ASP A 35 -7.10 2.02 -21.21
CA ASP A 35 -7.20 2.67 -19.90
C ASP A 35 -5.81 2.99 -19.33
N TYR A 36 -5.70 4.14 -18.67
CA TYR A 36 -4.43 4.62 -18.11
C TYR A 36 -3.80 3.61 -17.14
N GLN A 37 -4.60 3.00 -16.25
CA GLN A 37 -4.08 2.02 -15.29
C GLN A 37 -3.62 0.75 -16.00
N GLU A 38 -4.39 0.32 -17.00
CA GLU A 38 -4.05 -0.88 -17.74
C GLU A 38 -2.77 -0.70 -18.57
N LEU A 39 -2.64 0.43 -19.27
CA LEU A 39 -1.42 0.82 -19.96
C LEU A 39 -0.23 0.88 -18.98
N TYR A 40 -0.41 1.50 -17.81
CA TYR A 40 0.62 1.56 -16.79
C TYR A 40 1.04 0.17 -16.29
N ARG A 41 0.09 -0.73 -16.04
CA ARG A 41 0.35 -2.11 -15.61
C ARG A 41 1.11 -2.89 -16.68
N LEU A 42 0.68 -2.81 -17.94
CA LEU A 42 1.32 -3.48 -19.07
C LEU A 42 2.77 -3.02 -19.24
N LEU A 43 2.99 -1.70 -19.27
CA LEU A 43 4.33 -1.13 -19.42
C LEU A 43 5.25 -1.46 -18.24
N ARG A 44 4.72 -1.49 -17.02
CA ARG A 44 5.47 -1.93 -15.84
C ARG A 44 5.77 -3.44 -15.88
N ARG A 45 4.79 -4.27 -16.24
CA ARG A 45 4.93 -5.73 -16.35
C ARG A 45 5.97 -6.11 -17.40
N TRP A 46 6.04 -5.37 -18.49
CA TRP A 46 7.02 -5.61 -19.57
C TRP A 46 8.37 -4.91 -19.36
N GLY A 47 8.53 -4.13 -18.29
CA GLY A 47 9.77 -3.43 -17.99
C GLY A 47 10.09 -2.25 -18.90
N ALA A 48 9.19 -1.91 -19.84
CA ALA A 48 9.29 -0.75 -20.73
C ALA A 48 9.12 0.58 -19.97
N TYR A 49 8.50 0.54 -18.79
CA TYR A 49 8.41 1.66 -17.88
C TYR A 49 8.92 1.31 -16.49
N LYS A 50 9.93 2.05 -16.04
CA LYS A 50 10.32 2.10 -14.64
C LYS A 50 9.89 3.46 -14.10
N PRO A 51 9.01 3.53 -13.09
CA PRO A 51 8.65 4.81 -12.49
C PRO A 51 9.94 5.48 -12.02
N ARG A 52 10.19 6.69 -12.52
CA ARG A 52 11.24 7.54 -11.95
C ARG A 52 10.93 7.64 -10.46
N ARG A 53 11.85 7.22 -9.60
CA ARG A 53 11.74 7.46 -8.15
C ARG A 53 11.78 8.99 -7.99
N SER A 54 10.62 9.63 -7.98
CA SER A 54 10.48 11.09 -8.12
C SER A 54 10.86 11.86 -6.85
N HIS A 55 11.59 11.25 -5.94
CA HIS A 55 12.10 11.91 -4.76
C HIS A 55 13.55 11.52 -4.62
N GLN A 56 14.44 12.50 -4.72
CA GLN A 56 15.69 12.45 -3.96
C GLN A 56 15.30 12.00 -2.55
N GLY A 57 15.69 10.78 -2.20
CA GLY A 57 15.36 10.23 -0.90
C GLY A 57 15.92 11.16 0.15
N ILE A 58 15.12 11.48 1.17
CA ILE A 58 15.66 12.15 2.36
C ILE A 58 16.83 11.31 2.87
N SER A 59 17.89 11.97 3.35
CA SER A 59 19.04 11.25 3.89
C SER A 59 18.61 10.48 5.15
N ARG A 60 19.39 9.43 5.50
CA ARG A 60 19.16 8.72 6.78
C ARG A 60 19.26 9.66 7.98
N GLU A 61 20.10 10.69 7.87
CA GLU A 61 20.24 11.70 8.92
C GLU A 61 18.97 12.54 9.07
N GLN A 62 18.45 13.06 7.95
CA GLN A 62 17.17 13.79 7.96
C GLN A 62 16.03 12.92 8.47
N GLU A 63 15.99 11.64 8.11
CA GLU A 63 14.98 10.71 8.63
C GLU A 63 15.07 10.55 10.15
N ARG A 64 16.28 10.37 10.70
CA ARG A 64 16.50 10.30 12.16
C ARG A 64 16.08 11.59 12.84
N GLN A 65 16.45 12.74 12.29
CA GLN A 65 16.09 14.05 12.84
C GLN A 65 14.57 14.28 12.83
N ILE A 66 13.87 13.91 11.75
CA ILE A 66 12.39 13.99 11.68
C ILE A 66 11.75 13.11 12.74
N VAL A 67 12.21 11.86 12.90
CA VAL A 67 11.66 10.94 13.90
C VAL A 67 11.88 11.48 15.30
N ARG A 68 13.08 11.97 15.60
CA ARG A 68 13.40 12.60 16.88
C ARG A 68 12.48 13.78 17.17
N LEU A 69 12.34 14.73 16.24
CA LEU A 69 11.46 15.89 16.42
C LEU A 69 9.99 15.50 16.56
N LEU A 70 9.53 14.46 15.89
CA LEU A 70 8.16 13.95 16.01
C LEU A 70 7.86 13.32 17.37
N LEU A 71 8.87 12.80 18.07
CA LEU A 71 8.73 12.13 19.36
C LEU A 71 9.04 13.06 20.54
N ASP A 72 10.07 13.89 20.41
CA ASP A 72 10.62 14.68 21.51
C ASP A 72 10.00 16.08 21.62
N THR A 73 9.24 16.53 20.60
CA THR A 73 8.73 17.91 20.54
C THR A 73 7.24 17.96 20.15
N ASN A 74 6.57 19.04 20.53
CA ASN A 74 5.20 19.36 20.08
C ASN A 74 5.20 20.24 18.81
N MET A 75 6.26 20.19 18.00
CA MET A 75 6.34 20.99 16.78
C MET A 75 5.30 20.54 15.75
N SER A 76 4.70 21.50 15.05
CA SER A 76 3.84 21.17 13.91
C SER A 76 4.65 20.50 12.78
N ARG A 77 4.01 19.60 12.02
CA ARG A 77 4.67 18.90 10.89
C ARG A 77 5.27 19.87 9.85
N ARG A 78 4.67 21.06 9.68
CA ARG A 78 5.21 22.12 8.82
C ARG A 78 6.46 22.77 9.42
N ALA A 79 6.51 22.96 10.74
CA ALA A 79 7.70 23.47 11.41
C ALA A 79 8.86 22.47 11.31
N ILE A 80 8.61 21.18 11.57
CA ILE A 80 9.60 20.11 11.41
C ILE A 80 10.14 20.05 9.97
N ALA A 81 9.26 20.17 8.97
CA ALA A 81 9.66 20.16 7.56
C ALA A 81 10.63 21.31 7.22
N ARG A 82 10.35 22.52 7.74
CA ARG A 82 11.23 23.69 7.57
C ARG A 82 12.56 23.50 8.30
N GLU A 83 12.53 22.99 9.53
CA GLU A 83 13.71 22.76 10.36
C GLU A 83 14.70 21.78 9.71
N VAL A 84 14.20 20.68 9.13
CA VAL A 84 15.04 19.63 8.54
C VAL A 84 15.38 19.89 7.06
N GLY A 85 14.73 20.88 6.44
CA GLY A 85 14.91 21.17 5.02
C GLY A 85 14.30 20.11 4.09
N VAL A 86 13.10 19.62 4.41
CA VAL A 86 12.38 18.61 3.62
C VAL A 86 10.95 19.03 3.31
N SER A 87 10.28 18.33 2.38
CA SER A 87 8.85 18.56 2.13
C SER A 87 7.99 18.13 3.32
N LYS A 88 6.85 18.80 3.52
CA LYS A 88 5.82 18.38 4.50
C LYS A 88 5.36 16.94 4.25
N GLY A 89 5.21 16.54 2.98
CA GLY A 89 4.82 15.18 2.60
C GLY A 89 5.80 14.12 3.09
N SER A 90 7.10 14.42 3.07
CA SER A 90 8.14 13.54 3.62
C SER A 90 7.94 13.31 5.12
N VAL A 91 7.61 14.36 5.88
CA VAL A 91 7.30 14.27 7.32
C VAL A 91 6.00 13.49 7.56
N ASP A 92 4.94 13.74 6.79
CA ASP A 92 3.64 13.06 6.91
C ASP A 92 3.76 11.54 6.66
N ILE A 93 4.63 11.12 5.73
CA ILE A 93 4.92 9.69 5.50
C ILE A 93 5.56 9.06 6.74
N ARG A 94 6.50 9.74 7.41
CA ARG A 94 7.20 9.21 8.59
C ARG A 94 6.28 9.19 9.81
N SER A 95 5.48 10.24 10.02
CA SER A 95 4.47 10.27 11.08
C SER A 95 3.45 9.13 10.95
N ARG A 96 3.03 8.79 9.72
CA ARG A 96 2.15 7.65 9.47
C ARG A 96 2.82 6.30 9.75
N ARG A 97 4.09 6.14 9.36
CA ARG A 97 4.86 4.92 9.66
C ARG A 97 5.05 4.71 11.16
N LEU A 98 5.37 5.77 11.91
CA LEU A 98 5.51 5.70 13.37
C LEU A 98 4.19 5.29 14.02
N ARG A 99 3.06 5.86 13.61
CA ARG A 99 1.74 5.47 14.14
C ARG A 99 1.40 4.02 13.86
N ARG A 100 1.57 3.54 12.62
CA ARG A 100 1.34 2.12 12.29
C ARG A 100 2.20 1.18 13.12
N ARG A 101 3.45 1.56 13.39
CA ARG A 101 4.36 0.77 14.22
C ARG A 101 3.88 0.72 15.67
N ALA A 102 3.50 1.86 16.24
CA ALA A 102 2.92 1.92 17.57
C ALA A 102 1.60 1.12 17.66
N GLU A 103 0.74 1.19 16.64
CA GLU A 103 -0.49 0.39 16.55
C GLU A 103 -0.18 -1.11 16.50
N SER A 104 0.81 -1.54 15.70
CA SER A 104 1.20 -2.95 15.64
C SER A 104 1.83 -3.47 16.94
N GLU A 105 2.56 -2.60 17.66
CA GLU A 105 3.15 -2.94 18.96
C GLU A 105 2.09 -2.93 20.08
N ALA A 106 1.02 -2.14 19.93
CA ALA A 106 -0.09 -2.04 20.90
C ALA A 106 -1.14 -3.14 20.73
N THR A 107 -1.25 -3.75 19.55
CA THR A 107 -1.95 -5.04 19.43
C THR A 107 -1.15 -6.09 20.19
N GLU A 108 -1.54 -6.36 21.43
CA GLU A 108 -1.36 -7.69 22.02
C GLU A 108 -1.75 -8.69 20.93
N GLU A 109 -0.81 -9.54 20.53
CA GLU A 109 -1.15 -10.71 19.73
C GLU A 109 -2.25 -11.42 20.51
N VAL A 110 -3.49 -11.27 20.07
CA VAL A 110 -4.55 -12.20 20.41
C VAL A 110 -4.13 -13.47 19.69
N ALA A 111 -3.22 -14.20 20.32
CA ALA A 111 -2.75 -15.48 19.87
C ALA A 111 -3.99 -16.37 19.92
N PHE A 112 -4.66 -16.49 18.78
CA PHE A 112 -5.66 -17.51 18.61
C PHE A 112 -4.89 -18.82 18.77
N ALA A 113 -5.07 -19.45 19.93
CA ALA A 113 -4.36 -20.67 20.32
C ALA A 113 -4.52 -21.82 19.31
N ARG A 114 -5.42 -21.68 18.33
CA ARG A 114 -5.71 -22.64 17.26
C ARG A 114 -6.03 -21.90 15.96
N LYS A 115 -5.70 -22.55 14.83
CA LYS A 115 -6.12 -22.08 13.51
C LYS A 115 -7.65 -21.86 13.49
N PRO A 116 -8.14 -20.76 12.91
CA PRO A 116 -9.57 -20.51 12.80
C PRO A 116 -10.25 -21.63 12.00
N HIS A 117 -11.08 -22.44 12.66
CA HIS A 117 -11.93 -23.44 12.03
C HIS A 117 -13.37 -22.94 11.99
N ARG A 118 -14.08 -23.16 10.88
CA ARG A 118 -15.51 -22.87 10.80
C ARG A 118 -16.26 -23.71 11.83
N CYS A 119 -17.18 -23.08 12.55
CA CYS A 119 -18.08 -23.82 13.45
C CYS A 119 -18.82 -24.91 12.66
N PRO A 120 -18.76 -26.19 13.07
CA PRO A 120 -19.39 -27.29 12.33
C PRO A 120 -20.92 -27.22 12.36
N VAL A 121 -21.52 -26.38 13.23
CA VAL A 121 -22.97 -26.25 13.38
C VAL A 121 -23.55 -25.13 12.50
N HIS A 122 -22.80 -24.03 12.30
CA HIS A 122 -23.34 -22.82 11.68
C HIS A 122 -22.50 -22.29 10.51
N GLY A 123 -21.29 -22.78 10.28
CA GLY A 123 -20.46 -22.42 9.12
C GLY A 123 -19.91 -20.99 9.06
N ASP A 124 -20.44 -20.06 9.87
CA ASP A 124 -20.29 -18.62 9.64
C ASP A 124 -19.19 -17.92 10.44
N VAL A 125 -18.66 -18.53 11.50
CA VAL A 125 -17.68 -17.87 12.39
C VAL A 125 -16.50 -18.78 12.68
N ALA A 126 -15.29 -18.23 12.53
CA ALA A 126 -14.03 -18.93 12.70
C ALA A 126 -13.41 -18.71 14.10
N TYR A 127 -14.23 -18.80 15.14
CA TYR A 127 -13.81 -18.66 16.54
C TYR A 127 -14.42 -19.74 17.42
N THR A 128 -13.63 -20.30 18.34
CA THR A 128 -14.10 -21.18 19.42
C THR A 128 -13.91 -20.48 20.76
N PRO A 129 -14.97 -20.29 21.57
CA PRO A 129 -16.36 -20.64 21.31
C PRO A 129 -17.02 -19.70 20.29
N CYS A 130 -17.85 -20.26 19.41
CA CYS A 130 -18.64 -19.45 18.46
C CYS A 130 -19.63 -18.59 19.25
N PRO A 131 -19.66 -17.25 19.04
CA PRO A 131 -20.55 -16.35 19.77
C PRO A 131 -22.02 -16.77 19.68
N ILE A 132 -22.45 -17.25 18.51
CA ILE A 132 -23.82 -17.75 18.25
C ILE A 132 -24.12 -19.01 19.08
N CYS A 133 -23.18 -19.97 19.13
CA CYS A 133 -23.32 -21.16 19.98
C CYS A 133 -23.39 -20.80 21.46
N GLN A 134 -22.62 -19.81 21.90
CA GLN A 134 -22.64 -19.36 23.29
C GLN A 134 -23.97 -18.70 23.65
N ALA A 135 -24.52 -17.88 22.76
CA ALA A 135 -25.84 -17.26 22.94
C ALA A 135 -26.95 -18.31 23.07
N LYS A 136 -27.00 -19.30 22.16
CA LYS A 136 -27.99 -20.40 22.22
C LYS A 136 -27.88 -21.27 23.48
N LYS A 137 -26.66 -21.49 23.99
CA LYS A 137 -26.47 -22.24 25.24
C LYS A 137 -26.97 -21.47 26.46
N ARG A 138 -26.95 -20.14 26.43
CA ARG A 138 -27.52 -19.31 27.51
C ARG A 138 -29.04 -19.34 27.47
N SER A 139 -29.65 -19.17 26.30
CA SER A 139 -31.12 -19.24 26.16
C SER A 139 -31.70 -20.59 26.58
N ASN A 140 -31.03 -21.70 26.25
CA ASN A 140 -31.47 -23.05 26.66
C ASN A 140 -31.27 -23.37 28.15
N ARG A 141 -30.55 -22.52 28.91
CA ARG A 141 -30.40 -22.69 30.37
C ARG A 141 -31.44 -21.90 31.16
N GLU A 142 -32.09 -20.93 30.51
CA GLU A 142 -33.09 -20.04 31.09
C GLU A 142 -34.53 -20.48 30.76
N SER A 143 -34.69 -21.60 30.03
CA SER A 143 -35.96 -22.30 29.75
C SER A 143 -35.99 -23.63 30.47
#